data_AF-A0A3D1ZP62-F1
#
_entry.id   AF-A0A3D1ZP62-F1
#
_cell.length_a   1.000
_cell.length_b   1.000
_cell.length_c   1.000
_cell.angle_alpha   90.00
_cell.angle_beta   90.00
_cell.angle_gamma   90.00
#
_symmetry.space_group_name_H-M   'P 1'
#
loop_
_entity.id
_entity.type
_entity.pdbx_description
1 polymer ?
#
loop_
_entity_poly.entity_id
_entity_poly.type
_entity_poly.pdbx_seq_one_letter_code
_entity_poly.pdbx_strand_id
1 'polypeptide(L)'
;MKRLLCSLLLVVLGMFAGLLISDTEQGQYKAKEINQLWSDTKSAVIDHSITTGKVDARIALFIENPALRKRIDKGGSFGGEMSISAAQNMFGRDPTAIKDLQAKTYVEAYADGAWLIRMPIVNAVLFDTDEGLVLVDTGMTPAGPALLDAIRSVSDKPIHTIIYTHGHVDHAYGTWALLDAGENPQIIAQENILQRFDRYIELRQSMAKYNSQKAEQMPQSLDDIALPTQIFNDRLELTIGNERFILQHHKGETDDQLYVWLPDRKIIATADYYQGFMPNAGNGKRVQRHVKEWIVALREMAELGAELMLPAHGEALTDTNTIQREFILLADAFESIRTQAIDGLNQGLRKDQIFQSITLPDELAHEHTLREQYVSYEDVSKMVLKRYTGWWNDLPSQWTPAPLEKQATAIVDAVGGIEKLITMSRSLKHSDIQLACHFTDWAWLADPSHPDVQQLVIDIYTARILDSKSNTQEILAYIDLMADARARQAAHSSEPMFTQ
;
A
#
# COMPACT_ATOMS: atom_id res chain seq x y z
N MET A 1 -32.53 18.83 -6.77
CA MET A 1 -33.43 17.76 -7.30
C MET A 1 -34.34 18.21 -8.44
N LYS A 2 -35.30 19.13 -8.25
CA LYS A 2 -36.23 19.54 -9.35
C LYS A 2 -35.53 20.12 -10.60
N ARG A 3 -34.51 20.97 -10.42
CA ARG A 3 -33.68 21.48 -11.54
C ARG A 3 -32.86 20.38 -12.23
N LEU A 4 -32.33 19.44 -11.45
CA LEU A 4 -31.52 18.32 -11.95
C LEU A 4 -32.36 17.34 -12.79
N LEU A 5 -33.62 17.11 -12.38
CA LEU A 5 -34.63 16.38 -13.16
C LEU A 5 -35.01 17.11 -14.45
N CYS A 6 -35.13 18.44 -14.43
CA CYS A 6 -35.34 19.24 -15.65
C CYS A 6 -34.14 19.17 -16.61
N SER A 7 -32.91 19.23 -16.10
CA SER A 7 -31.68 19.08 -16.92
C SER A 7 -31.57 17.69 -17.53
N LEU A 8 -31.87 16.63 -16.76
CA LEU A 8 -31.92 15.26 -17.28
C LEU A 8 -32.97 15.10 -18.39
N LEU A 9 -34.15 15.71 -18.23
CA LEU A 9 -35.22 15.68 -19.22
C LEU A 9 -34.82 16.41 -20.52
N LEU A 10 -34.11 17.55 -20.40
CA LEU A 10 -33.56 18.30 -21.53
C LEU A 10 -32.47 17.53 -22.26
N VAL A 11 -31.60 16.79 -21.55
CA VAL A 11 -30.58 15.95 -22.18
C VAL A 11 -31.22 14.77 -22.92
N VAL A 12 -32.22 14.11 -22.32
CA VAL A 12 -32.95 13.01 -22.98
C VAL A 12 -33.67 13.51 -24.23
N LEU A 13 -34.36 14.66 -24.16
CA LEU A 13 -35.01 15.29 -25.33
C LEU A 13 -34.00 15.71 -26.40
N GLY A 14 -32.82 16.21 -25.99
CA GLY A 14 -31.71 16.53 -26.88
C GLY A 14 -31.17 15.30 -27.60
N MET A 15 -30.95 14.18 -26.91
CA MET A 15 -30.46 12.92 -27.50
C MET A 15 -31.41 12.41 -28.60
N PHE A 16 -32.73 12.46 -28.37
CA PHE A 16 -33.73 12.10 -29.38
C PHE A 16 -33.70 13.03 -30.60
N ALA A 17 -33.51 14.34 -30.39
CA ALA A 17 -33.39 15.31 -31.49
C ALA A 17 -32.07 15.17 -32.27
N GLY A 18 -30.96 14.84 -31.60
CA GLY A 18 -29.63 14.63 -32.23
C GLY A 18 -29.57 13.35 -33.07
N LEU A 19 -30.24 12.28 -32.64
CA LEU A 19 -30.37 11.03 -33.40
C LEU A 19 -31.09 11.24 -34.75
N LEU A 20 -32.05 12.16 -34.82
CA LEU A 20 -32.88 12.42 -36.01
C LEU A 20 -32.18 13.23 -37.12
N ILE A 21 -31.06 13.89 -36.83
CA ILE A 21 -30.32 14.78 -37.76
C ILE A 21 -28.81 14.50 -37.75
N SER A 22 -28.41 13.34 -37.23
CA SER A 22 -27.01 12.94 -36.94
C SER A 22 -26.04 13.00 -38.12
N ASP A 23 -26.54 12.89 -39.36
CA ASP A 23 -25.74 12.97 -40.59
C ASP A 23 -25.53 14.41 -41.13
N THR A 24 -26.00 15.42 -40.40
CA THR A 24 -25.81 16.84 -40.75
C THR A 24 -24.78 17.50 -39.82
N GLU A 25 -24.10 18.55 -40.31
CA GLU A 25 -23.15 19.35 -39.52
C GLU A 25 -23.82 19.94 -38.25
N GLN A 26 -25.10 20.31 -38.34
CA GLN A 26 -25.91 20.75 -37.20
C GLN A 26 -26.24 19.63 -36.22
N GLY A 27 -26.40 18.39 -36.69
CA GLY A 27 -26.59 17.20 -35.83
C GLY A 27 -25.34 16.82 -35.06
N GLN A 28 -24.16 16.90 -35.70
CA GLN A 28 -22.87 16.68 -35.04
C GLN A 28 -22.56 17.76 -33.98
N TYR A 29 -22.84 19.03 -34.29
CA TYR A 29 -22.72 20.12 -33.33
C TYR A 29 -23.63 19.93 -32.11
N LYS A 30 -24.92 19.61 -32.34
CA LYS A 30 -25.86 19.30 -31.24
C LYS A 30 -25.46 18.07 -30.44
N ALA A 31 -24.97 17.02 -31.08
CA ALA A 31 -24.47 15.84 -30.37
C ALA A 31 -23.28 16.18 -29.46
N LYS A 32 -22.39 17.08 -29.89
CA LYS A 32 -21.29 17.59 -29.06
C LYS A 32 -21.79 18.40 -27.87
N GLU A 33 -22.76 19.30 -28.06
CA GLU A 33 -23.40 20.04 -26.97
C GLU A 33 -24.12 19.12 -25.97
N ILE A 34 -24.82 18.09 -26.46
CA ILE A 34 -25.52 17.11 -25.62
C ILE A 34 -24.54 16.25 -24.82
N ASN A 35 -23.45 15.80 -25.45
CA ASN A 35 -22.39 15.06 -24.76
C ASN A 35 -21.70 15.93 -23.71
N GLN A 36 -21.48 17.21 -24.01
CA GLN A 36 -20.95 18.17 -23.04
C GLN A 36 -21.93 18.35 -21.88
N LEU A 37 -23.21 18.60 -22.16
CA LEU A 37 -24.26 18.76 -21.14
C LEU A 37 -24.42 17.52 -20.25
N TRP A 38 -24.30 16.31 -20.83
CA TRP A 38 -24.29 15.05 -20.08
C TRP A 38 -23.05 14.92 -19.19
N SER A 39 -21.87 15.28 -19.72
CA SER A 39 -20.62 15.32 -18.97
C SER A 39 -20.69 16.29 -17.80
N ASP A 40 -21.22 17.49 -18.03
CA ASP A 40 -21.41 18.53 -17.02
C ASP A 40 -22.42 18.09 -15.95
N THR A 41 -23.52 17.44 -16.36
CA THR A 41 -24.52 16.89 -15.45
C THR A 41 -23.95 15.76 -14.59
N LYS A 42 -23.16 14.86 -15.18
CA LYS A 42 -22.48 13.78 -14.46
C LYS A 42 -21.48 14.35 -13.44
N SER A 43 -20.72 15.36 -13.83
CA SER A 43 -19.74 16.04 -12.98
C SER A 43 -20.42 16.74 -11.80
N ALA A 44 -21.52 17.47 -12.04
CA ALA A 44 -22.29 18.13 -10.98
C ALA A 44 -22.90 17.15 -9.95
N VAL A 45 -23.30 15.95 -10.39
CA VAL A 45 -23.79 14.89 -9.48
C VAL A 45 -22.66 14.34 -8.62
N ILE A 46 -21.48 14.13 -9.20
CA ILE A 46 -20.28 13.69 -8.48
C ILE A 46 -19.84 14.77 -7.47
N ASP A 47 -19.76 16.04 -7.89
CA ASP A 47 -19.40 17.18 -7.04
C ASP A 47 -20.33 17.31 -5.82
N HIS A 48 -21.63 17.22 -6.05
CA HIS A 48 -22.61 17.23 -4.96
C HIS A 48 -22.44 16.03 -4.02
N SER A 49 -22.05 14.87 -4.54
CA SER A 49 -21.82 13.67 -3.74
C SER A 49 -20.54 13.76 -2.92
N ILE A 50 -19.49 14.41 -3.44
CA ILE A 50 -18.25 14.69 -2.71
C ILE A 50 -18.52 15.68 -1.58
N THR A 51 -19.14 16.82 -1.88
CA THR A 51 -19.41 17.89 -0.90
C THR A 51 -20.37 17.48 0.21
N THR A 52 -21.28 16.55 -0.07
CA THR A 52 -22.17 15.95 0.94
C THR A 52 -21.56 14.74 1.66
N GLY A 53 -20.29 14.41 1.39
CA GLY A 53 -19.58 13.28 2.00
C GLY A 53 -20.10 11.90 1.60
N LYS A 54 -20.94 11.83 0.55
CA LYS A 54 -21.52 10.57 0.03
C LYS A 54 -20.54 9.79 -0.84
N VAL A 55 -19.58 10.48 -1.47
CA VAL A 55 -18.53 9.87 -2.29
C VAL A 55 -17.18 10.48 -1.87
N ASP A 56 -16.22 9.62 -1.55
CA ASP A 56 -14.85 10.04 -1.30
C ASP A 56 -14.22 10.61 -2.59
N ALA A 57 -13.50 11.73 -2.50
CA ALA A 57 -12.89 12.38 -3.66
C ALA A 57 -11.93 11.45 -4.44
N ARG A 58 -11.26 10.50 -3.76
CA ARG A 58 -10.45 9.46 -4.41
C ARG A 58 -11.31 8.52 -5.25
N ILE A 59 -12.50 8.14 -4.75
CA ILE A 59 -13.43 7.28 -5.51
C ILE A 59 -13.90 8.02 -6.77
N ALA A 60 -14.21 9.32 -6.67
CA ALA A 60 -14.58 10.13 -7.83
C ALA A 60 -13.48 10.15 -8.91
N LEU A 61 -12.20 10.32 -8.51
CA LEU A 61 -11.08 10.28 -9.44
C LEU A 61 -11.02 8.97 -10.23
N PHE A 62 -11.29 7.82 -9.61
CA PHE A 62 -11.31 6.53 -10.30
C PHE A 62 -12.50 6.35 -11.24
N ILE A 63 -13.66 6.92 -10.88
CA ILE A 63 -14.84 6.92 -11.75
C ILE A 63 -14.59 7.79 -13.00
N GLU A 64 -13.92 8.92 -12.82
CA GLU A 64 -13.58 9.86 -13.89
C GLU A 64 -12.42 9.35 -14.75
N ASN A 65 -11.46 8.64 -14.15
CA ASN A 65 -10.26 8.12 -14.82
C ASN A 65 -10.06 6.61 -14.59
N PRO A 66 -10.79 5.73 -15.30
CA PRO A 66 -10.69 4.27 -15.13
C PRO A 66 -9.29 3.69 -15.36
N ALA A 67 -8.45 4.39 -16.14
CA ALA A 67 -7.06 3.97 -16.38
C ALA A 67 -6.20 4.01 -15.12
N LEU A 68 -6.48 4.93 -14.18
CA LEU A 68 -5.78 4.99 -12.88
C LEU A 68 -6.02 3.72 -12.09
N ARG A 69 -7.27 3.22 -12.09
CA ARG A 69 -7.64 1.98 -11.40
C ARG A 69 -6.83 0.79 -11.92
N LYS A 70 -6.79 0.62 -13.24
CA LYS A 70 -6.01 -0.45 -13.89
C LYS A 70 -4.52 -0.39 -13.53
N ARG A 71 -3.97 0.81 -13.32
CA ARG A 71 -2.56 0.96 -12.94
C ARG A 71 -2.29 0.53 -11.51
N ILE A 72 -3.17 0.87 -10.57
CA ILE A 72 -3.11 0.41 -9.19
C ILE A 72 -3.25 -1.11 -9.13
N ASP A 73 -4.21 -1.68 -9.87
CA ASP A 73 -4.43 -3.12 -9.90
C ASP A 73 -3.21 -3.87 -10.49
N LYS A 74 -2.48 -3.27 -11.46
CA LYS A 74 -1.20 -3.80 -11.98
C LYS A 74 -0.04 -3.75 -10.98
N GLY A 75 -0.11 -2.83 -10.02
CA GLY A 75 0.79 -2.79 -8.86
C GLY A 75 0.64 -4.01 -7.94
N GLY A 76 -0.34 -4.88 -8.26
CA GLY A 76 -0.58 -6.19 -7.69
C GLY A 76 -1.25 -6.15 -6.32
N SER A 77 -1.96 -7.23 -6.06
CA SER A 77 -2.27 -7.68 -4.71
C SER A 77 -1.05 -8.35 -4.12
N PHE A 78 -0.94 -8.36 -2.81
CA PHE A 78 0.04 -9.16 -2.05
C PHE A 78 -0.32 -10.68 -2.09
N GLY A 79 -0.69 -11.21 -3.26
CA GLY A 79 -1.00 -12.62 -3.51
C GLY A 79 -2.48 -13.00 -3.54
N GLY A 80 -3.33 -12.42 -2.69
CA GLY A 80 -4.75 -12.80 -2.60
C GLY A 80 -5.69 -12.07 -3.58
N GLU A 81 -6.94 -12.50 -3.70
CA GLU A 81 -7.98 -11.71 -4.39
C GLU A 81 -8.15 -10.34 -3.69
N MET A 82 -8.20 -9.25 -4.44
CA MET A 82 -8.33 -7.91 -3.84
C MET A 82 -9.71 -7.71 -3.19
N SER A 83 -9.71 -7.17 -1.97
CA SER A 83 -10.91 -6.63 -1.32
C SER A 83 -10.71 -5.13 -1.06
N ILE A 84 -11.46 -4.29 -1.78
CA ILE A 84 -11.43 -2.83 -1.55
C ILE A 84 -12.02 -2.51 -0.17
N SER A 85 -13.10 -3.21 0.22
CA SER A 85 -13.74 -2.99 1.50
C SER A 85 -12.83 -3.34 2.66
N ALA A 86 -12.12 -4.47 2.59
CA ALA A 86 -11.12 -4.84 3.59
C ALA A 86 -9.93 -3.87 3.61
N ALA A 87 -9.40 -3.50 2.42
CA ALA A 87 -8.30 -2.55 2.30
C ALA A 87 -8.61 -1.16 2.88
N GLN A 88 -9.88 -0.76 2.96
CA GLN A 88 -10.32 0.52 3.53
C GLN A 88 -10.72 0.45 5.02
N ASN A 89 -10.78 -0.76 5.60
CA ASN A 89 -11.25 -1.00 6.96
C ASN A 89 -10.34 -1.99 7.71
N MET A 90 -9.03 -1.96 7.46
CA MET A 90 -8.07 -2.96 7.95
C MET A 90 -8.06 -3.06 9.48
N PHE A 91 -8.31 -1.94 10.18
CA PHE A 91 -8.35 -1.89 11.64
C PHE A 91 -9.78 -2.03 12.22
N GLY A 92 -10.82 -1.94 11.39
CA GLY A 92 -12.21 -1.89 11.84
C GLY A 92 -12.95 -3.23 11.74
N ARG A 93 -13.99 -3.42 12.55
CA ARG A 93 -14.91 -4.57 12.47
C ARG A 93 -16.08 -4.28 11.51
N ASP A 94 -15.79 -3.74 10.32
CA ASP A 94 -16.82 -3.34 9.36
C ASP A 94 -17.59 -4.56 8.80
N PRO A 95 -18.93 -4.64 8.90
CA PRO A 95 -19.69 -5.82 8.49
C PRO A 95 -19.60 -6.13 6.99
N THR A 96 -19.40 -5.12 6.13
CA THR A 96 -19.24 -5.33 4.69
C THR A 96 -17.86 -5.91 4.38
N ALA A 97 -16.82 -5.41 5.04
CA ALA A 97 -15.47 -5.96 4.93
C ALA A 97 -15.41 -7.42 5.41
N ILE A 98 -16.02 -7.72 6.57
CA ILE A 98 -16.09 -9.09 7.12
C ILE A 98 -16.76 -10.04 6.12
N LYS A 99 -17.92 -9.66 5.57
CA LYS A 99 -18.64 -10.51 4.60
C LYS A 99 -17.85 -10.73 3.30
N ASP A 100 -17.16 -9.70 2.80
CA ASP A 100 -16.34 -9.83 1.60
C ASP A 100 -15.13 -10.75 1.84
N LEU A 101 -14.52 -10.68 3.02
CA LEU A 101 -13.44 -11.59 3.44
C LEU A 101 -13.95 -13.03 3.58
N GLN A 102 -15.10 -13.26 4.20
CA GLN A 102 -15.72 -14.60 4.28
C GLN A 102 -16.00 -15.20 2.91
N ALA A 103 -16.43 -14.38 1.94
CA ALA A 103 -16.72 -14.85 0.58
C ALA A 103 -15.45 -15.19 -0.24
N LYS A 104 -14.30 -14.61 0.11
CA LYS A 104 -13.05 -14.72 -0.65
C LYS A 104 -11.97 -15.55 0.04
N THR A 105 -12.18 -15.92 1.30
CA THR A 105 -11.21 -16.72 2.06
C THR A 105 -11.38 -18.19 1.72
N TYR A 106 -10.26 -18.87 1.45
CA TYR A 106 -10.24 -20.30 1.19
C TYR A 106 -8.96 -20.95 1.72
N VAL A 107 -8.94 -22.29 1.79
CA VAL A 107 -7.84 -23.05 2.39
C VAL A 107 -7.18 -23.94 1.33
N GLU A 108 -5.84 -23.92 1.29
CA GLU A 108 -5.03 -24.78 0.43
C GLU A 108 -4.21 -25.74 1.30
N ALA A 109 -4.32 -27.05 1.05
CA ALA A 109 -3.53 -28.06 1.73
C ALA A 109 -2.22 -28.33 0.96
N TYR A 110 -1.08 -28.24 1.64
CA TYR A 110 0.24 -28.41 1.02
C TYR A 110 1.02 -29.61 1.55
N ALA A 111 0.81 -29.96 2.82
CA ALA A 111 1.35 -31.18 3.43
C ALA A 111 0.37 -31.68 4.50
N ASP A 112 0.57 -32.90 4.98
CA ASP A 112 -0.29 -33.48 6.02
C ASP A 112 -0.32 -32.58 7.26
N GLY A 113 -1.49 -32.10 7.66
CA GLY A 113 -1.59 -31.15 8.77
C GLY A 113 -0.88 -29.80 8.52
N ALA A 114 -0.71 -29.34 7.28
CA ALA A 114 -0.21 -27.99 6.98
C ALA A 114 -1.00 -27.34 5.85
N TRP A 115 -1.60 -26.18 6.16
CA TRP A 115 -2.44 -25.42 5.23
C TRP A 115 -2.01 -23.97 5.13
N LEU A 116 -2.19 -23.41 3.94
CA LEU A 116 -2.17 -21.97 3.70
C LEU A 116 -3.62 -21.48 3.64
N ILE A 117 -3.98 -20.58 4.54
CA ILE A 117 -5.28 -19.91 4.54
C ILE A 117 -5.14 -18.65 3.71
N ARG A 118 -5.77 -18.65 2.54
CA ARG A 118 -5.73 -17.58 1.54
C ARG A 118 -6.80 -16.57 1.90
N MET A 119 -6.41 -15.37 2.34
CA MET A 119 -7.32 -14.24 2.53
C MET A 119 -6.93 -13.09 1.60
N PRO A 120 -7.86 -12.18 1.29
CA PRO A 120 -7.51 -10.92 0.65
C PRO A 120 -6.35 -10.20 1.35
N ILE A 121 -5.35 -9.78 0.57
CA ILE A 121 -4.11 -9.09 1.00
C ILE A 121 -3.09 -9.98 1.71
N VAL A 122 -3.48 -10.82 2.66
CA VAL A 122 -2.53 -11.55 3.53
C VAL A 122 -2.98 -12.99 3.76
N ASN A 123 -2.02 -13.89 3.93
CA ASN A 123 -2.26 -15.28 4.26
C ASN A 123 -2.06 -15.53 5.75
N ALA A 124 -2.65 -16.61 6.26
CA ALA A 124 -2.26 -17.24 7.52
C ALA A 124 -1.81 -18.68 7.26
N VAL A 125 -0.97 -19.23 8.14
CA VAL A 125 -0.53 -20.63 8.03
C VAL A 125 -1.06 -21.42 9.22
N LEU A 126 -1.66 -22.58 8.94
CA LEU A 126 -2.20 -23.45 9.97
C LEU A 126 -1.44 -24.78 9.98
N PHE A 127 -0.99 -25.20 11.15
CA PHE A 127 -0.40 -26.51 11.38
C PHE A 127 -1.24 -27.32 12.36
N ASP A 128 -1.48 -28.59 12.04
CA ASP A 128 -2.06 -29.56 12.94
C ASP A 128 -0.97 -30.29 13.73
N THR A 129 -1.15 -30.40 15.04
CA THR A 129 -0.27 -31.14 15.95
C THR A 129 -1.11 -32.02 16.90
N ASP A 130 -0.47 -32.93 17.62
CA ASP A 130 -1.15 -33.76 18.62
C ASP A 130 -1.73 -32.98 19.82
N GLU A 131 -1.20 -31.79 20.12
CA GLU A 131 -1.65 -30.96 21.26
C GLU A 131 -2.65 -29.86 20.87
N GLY A 132 -2.90 -29.70 19.56
CA GLY A 132 -3.83 -28.71 19.02
C GLY A 132 -3.24 -27.95 17.84
N LEU A 133 -3.95 -26.93 17.37
CA LEU A 133 -3.55 -26.18 16.19
C LEU A 133 -2.51 -25.10 16.51
N VAL A 134 -1.52 -24.95 15.64
CA VAL A 134 -0.58 -23.82 15.65
C VAL A 134 -0.90 -22.93 14.45
N LEU A 135 -1.28 -21.69 14.74
CA LEU A 135 -1.63 -20.68 13.75
C LEU A 135 -0.52 -19.64 13.65
N VAL A 136 -0.03 -19.38 12.45
CA VAL A 136 0.94 -18.31 12.15
C VAL A 136 0.20 -17.19 11.44
N ASP A 137 0.17 -16.02 12.08
CA ASP A 137 -0.60 -14.83 11.73
C ASP A 137 -2.12 -15.02 11.71
N THR A 138 -2.84 -13.91 11.82
CA THR A 138 -4.31 -13.87 12.04
C THR A 138 -5.04 -12.92 11.11
N GLY A 139 -4.36 -12.31 10.15
CA GLY A 139 -5.00 -11.36 9.25
C GLY A 139 -5.28 -10.01 9.92
N MET A 140 -5.95 -9.16 9.15
CA MET A 140 -6.47 -7.85 9.58
C MET A 140 -7.71 -7.97 10.48
N THR A 141 -8.11 -6.89 11.18
CA THR A 141 -9.28 -6.90 12.08
C THR A 141 -10.53 -7.53 11.45
N PRO A 142 -10.99 -7.17 10.23
CA PRO A 142 -12.20 -7.77 9.67
C PRO A 142 -12.01 -9.22 9.19
N ALA A 143 -10.78 -9.75 9.14
CA ALA A 143 -10.51 -11.11 8.66
C ALA A 143 -10.77 -12.20 9.72
N GLY A 144 -10.76 -11.84 11.00
CA GLY A 144 -10.91 -12.80 12.12
C GLY A 144 -12.04 -13.82 11.97
N PRO A 145 -13.29 -13.40 11.66
CA PRO A 145 -14.39 -14.35 11.45
C PRO A 145 -14.16 -15.31 10.27
N ALA A 146 -13.67 -14.80 9.13
CA ALA A 146 -13.36 -15.62 7.96
C ALA A 146 -12.23 -16.62 8.23
N LEU A 147 -11.23 -16.18 9.01
CA LEU A 147 -10.13 -17.04 9.45
C LEU A 147 -10.63 -18.17 10.35
N LEU A 148 -11.51 -17.87 11.32
CA LEU A 148 -12.10 -18.89 12.17
C LEU A 148 -12.92 -19.90 11.36
N ASP A 149 -13.75 -19.43 10.42
CA ASP A 149 -14.53 -20.28 9.51
C ASP A 149 -13.59 -21.19 8.70
N ALA A 150 -12.49 -20.65 8.19
CA ALA A 150 -11.48 -21.39 7.42
C ALA A 150 -10.79 -22.48 8.26
N ILE A 151 -10.36 -22.15 9.49
CA ILE A 151 -9.75 -23.11 10.42
C ILE A 151 -10.74 -24.26 10.72
N ARG A 152 -12.00 -23.92 11.03
CA ARG A 152 -13.05 -24.90 11.37
C ARG A 152 -13.49 -25.74 10.18
N SER A 153 -13.22 -25.30 8.95
CA SER A 153 -13.48 -26.11 7.75
C SER A 153 -12.52 -27.29 7.60
N VAL A 154 -11.37 -27.27 8.27
CA VAL A 154 -10.34 -28.32 8.19
C VAL A 154 -10.05 -29.01 9.52
N SER A 155 -10.35 -28.39 10.68
CA SER A 155 -10.13 -29.01 11.98
C SER A 155 -11.00 -28.44 13.11
N ASP A 156 -11.47 -29.33 13.99
CA ASP A 156 -12.20 -29.01 15.23
C ASP A 156 -11.28 -28.93 16.46
N LYS A 157 -9.96 -29.16 16.30
CA LYS A 157 -9.01 -29.08 17.41
C LYS A 157 -8.95 -27.66 18.01
N PRO A 158 -8.68 -27.52 19.32
CA PRO A 158 -8.47 -26.22 19.93
C PRO A 158 -7.26 -25.52 19.30
N ILE A 159 -7.32 -24.20 19.18
CA ILE A 159 -6.15 -23.41 18.78
C ILE A 159 -5.23 -23.34 20.00
N HIS A 160 -4.13 -24.09 19.94
CA HIS A 160 -3.18 -24.19 21.05
C HIS A 160 -2.25 -22.97 21.08
N THR A 161 -1.75 -22.55 19.90
CA THR A 161 -0.78 -21.46 19.79
C THR A 161 -1.09 -20.57 18.61
N ILE A 162 -0.97 -19.26 18.80
CA ILE A 162 -0.89 -18.25 17.75
C ILE A 162 0.52 -17.66 17.78
N ILE A 163 1.17 -17.60 16.62
CA ILE A 163 2.47 -16.94 16.44
C ILE A 163 2.22 -15.70 15.59
N TYR A 164 2.51 -14.52 16.14
CA TYR A 164 2.60 -13.31 15.33
C TYR A 164 3.99 -13.21 14.73
N THR A 165 4.06 -13.24 13.40
CA THR A 165 5.33 -13.00 12.71
C THR A 165 5.82 -11.58 12.92
N HIS A 166 4.89 -10.62 13.03
CA HIS A 166 5.11 -9.24 13.45
C HIS A 166 3.78 -8.51 13.69
N GLY A 167 3.81 -7.34 14.30
CA GLY A 167 2.61 -6.58 14.70
C GLY A 167 2.03 -5.64 13.64
N HIS A 168 2.20 -5.92 12.34
CA HIS A 168 1.42 -5.21 11.33
C HIS A 168 -0.07 -5.59 11.41
N VAL A 169 -0.93 -4.71 10.87
CA VAL A 169 -2.39 -4.85 11.05
C VAL A 169 -2.89 -6.15 10.47
N ASP A 170 -2.39 -6.51 9.31
CA ASP A 170 -2.70 -7.69 8.53
C ASP A 170 -2.12 -9.00 9.10
N HIS A 171 -1.43 -8.97 10.24
CA HIS A 171 -0.81 -10.17 10.81
C HIS A 171 -1.32 -10.50 12.22
N ALA A 172 -1.68 -9.50 13.02
CA ALA A 172 -2.02 -9.71 14.44
C ALA A 172 -3.49 -9.41 14.79
N TYR A 173 -4.22 -8.68 13.95
CA TYR A 173 -5.46 -8.04 14.40
C TYR A 173 -6.72 -8.91 14.24
N GLY A 174 -6.72 -9.96 13.43
CA GLY A 174 -7.88 -10.87 13.36
C GLY A 174 -8.11 -11.71 14.62
N THR A 175 -7.12 -11.76 15.52
CA THR A 175 -7.14 -12.55 16.76
C THR A 175 -8.38 -12.33 17.63
N TRP A 176 -8.96 -11.13 17.65
CA TRP A 176 -10.12 -10.84 18.50
C TRP A 176 -11.27 -11.81 18.26
N ALA A 177 -11.50 -12.24 17.01
CA ALA A 177 -12.62 -13.10 16.67
C ALA A 177 -12.43 -14.53 17.21
N LEU A 178 -11.17 -14.98 17.30
CA LEU A 178 -10.81 -16.28 17.84
C LEU A 178 -11.04 -16.28 19.37
N LEU A 179 -10.62 -15.20 20.05
CA LEU A 179 -10.85 -15.02 21.48
C LEU A 179 -12.34 -14.88 21.82
N ASP A 180 -13.09 -14.10 21.04
CA ASP A 180 -14.55 -13.93 21.21
C ASP A 180 -15.31 -15.26 20.98
N ALA A 181 -14.76 -16.16 20.17
CA ALA A 181 -15.29 -17.52 19.97
C ALA A 181 -14.97 -18.49 21.13
N GLY A 182 -14.20 -18.05 22.13
CA GLY A 182 -13.85 -18.84 23.31
C GLY A 182 -12.55 -19.64 23.19
N GLU A 183 -11.76 -19.43 22.13
CA GLU A 183 -10.41 -19.97 22.05
C GLU A 183 -9.52 -19.31 23.10
N ASN A 184 -8.55 -20.06 23.64
CA ASN A 184 -7.60 -19.55 24.63
C ASN A 184 -6.16 -19.99 24.29
N PRO A 185 -5.61 -19.54 23.15
CA PRO A 185 -4.29 -19.93 22.71
C PRO A 185 -3.19 -19.23 23.51
N GLN A 186 -2.00 -19.83 23.54
CA GLN A 186 -0.79 -19.05 23.81
C GLN A 186 -0.48 -18.16 22.60
N ILE A 187 -0.29 -16.87 22.82
CA ILE A 187 0.08 -15.92 21.78
C ILE A 187 1.56 -15.58 21.93
N ILE A 188 2.36 -15.93 20.92
CA ILE A 188 3.81 -15.80 20.94
C ILE A 188 4.25 -14.77 19.90
N ALA A 189 5.11 -13.84 20.31
CA ALA A 189 5.66 -12.82 19.42
C ALA A 189 7.07 -12.38 19.84
N GLN A 190 7.76 -11.64 18.99
CA GLN A 190 9.02 -11.00 19.33
C GLN A 190 8.79 -9.76 20.21
N GLU A 191 9.70 -9.46 21.16
CA GLU A 191 9.51 -8.41 22.18
C GLU A 191 9.22 -6.98 21.63
N ASN A 192 9.76 -6.60 20.48
CA ASN A 192 9.60 -5.28 19.88
C ASN A 192 8.16 -5.04 19.37
N ILE A 193 7.32 -6.07 19.30
CA ILE A 193 5.90 -5.93 18.92
C ILE A 193 5.17 -4.97 19.88
N LEU A 194 5.56 -4.93 21.15
CA LEU A 194 4.95 -4.04 22.14
C LEU A 194 5.22 -2.57 21.80
N GLN A 195 6.47 -2.24 21.42
CA GLN A 195 6.84 -0.89 20.99
C GLN A 195 6.12 -0.49 19.70
N ARG A 196 5.84 -1.46 18.82
CA ARG A 196 5.06 -1.24 17.60
C ARG A 196 3.61 -0.90 17.93
N PHE A 197 2.97 -1.65 18.83
CA PHE A 197 1.60 -1.37 19.26
C PHE A 197 1.48 -0.01 19.94
N ASP A 198 2.42 0.33 20.83
CA ASP A 198 2.49 1.66 21.44
C ASP A 198 2.58 2.76 20.37
N ARG A 199 3.42 2.56 19.34
CA ARG A 199 3.55 3.51 18.22
C ARG A 199 2.25 3.65 17.42
N TYR A 200 1.47 2.59 17.25
CA TYR A 200 0.19 2.64 16.54
C TYR A 200 -0.86 3.46 17.31
N ILE A 201 -0.81 3.38 18.64
CA ILE A 201 -1.66 4.16 19.54
C ILE A 201 -1.21 5.63 19.56
N GLU A 202 0.08 5.87 19.80
CA GLU A 202 0.68 7.21 19.90
C GLU A 202 0.51 8.01 18.61
N LEU A 203 0.77 7.37 17.46
CA LEU A 203 0.71 7.99 16.14
C LEU A 203 -0.58 7.69 15.38
N ARG A 204 -1.67 7.31 16.07
CA ARG A 204 -2.98 6.93 15.49
C ARG A 204 -3.37 7.73 14.26
N GLN A 205 -3.38 9.06 14.37
CA GLN A 205 -3.83 9.96 13.29
C GLN A 205 -2.88 9.91 12.08
N SER A 206 -1.58 9.93 12.35
CA SER A 206 -0.55 9.85 11.31
C SER A 206 -0.56 8.48 10.62
N MET A 207 -0.67 7.41 11.40
CA MET A 207 -0.72 6.04 10.89
C MET A 207 -1.98 5.81 10.06
N ALA A 208 -3.14 6.29 10.51
CA ALA A 208 -4.38 6.24 9.72
C ALA A 208 -4.20 6.93 8.36
N LYS A 209 -3.67 8.17 8.36
CA LYS A 209 -3.39 8.92 7.12
C LYS A 209 -2.50 8.12 6.16
N TYR A 210 -1.35 7.62 6.63
CA TYR A 210 -0.40 6.93 5.77
C TYR A 210 -0.81 5.50 5.40
N ASN A 211 -1.70 4.87 6.16
CA ASN A 211 -2.35 3.60 5.81
C ASN A 211 -3.62 3.78 4.95
N SER A 212 -4.03 5.03 4.66
CA SER A 212 -5.34 5.31 4.04
C SER A 212 -6.53 4.70 4.81
N GLN A 213 -6.46 4.73 6.14
CA GLN A 213 -7.48 4.23 7.05
C GLN A 213 -8.16 5.38 7.77
N LYS A 214 -9.30 5.08 8.41
CA LYS A 214 -10.01 6.02 9.27
C LYS A 214 -9.36 6.04 10.65
N ALA A 215 -9.11 7.23 11.20
CA ALA A 215 -8.44 7.36 12.49
C ALA A 215 -9.27 6.79 13.65
N GLU A 216 -10.59 6.71 13.48
CA GLU A 216 -11.53 6.12 14.44
C GLU A 216 -11.42 4.60 14.52
N GLN A 217 -10.82 3.95 13.51
CA GLN A 217 -10.62 2.50 13.49
C GLN A 217 -9.32 2.09 14.15
N MET A 218 -8.34 3.00 14.26
CA MET A 218 -7.05 2.71 14.88
C MET A 218 -7.21 2.40 16.38
N PRO A 219 -6.36 1.54 16.96
CA PRO A 219 -6.38 1.26 18.40
C PRO A 219 -6.16 2.55 19.21
N GLN A 220 -6.90 2.68 20.31
CA GLN A 220 -6.81 3.81 21.23
C GLN A 220 -6.00 3.45 22.48
N SER A 221 -5.96 2.17 22.82
CA SER A 221 -5.22 1.62 23.95
C SER A 221 -4.77 0.20 23.66
N LEU A 222 -3.92 -0.35 24.52
CA LEU A 222 -3.51 -1.76 24.42
C LEU A 222 -4.69 -2.73 24.63
N ASP A 223 -5.76 -2.31 25.31
CA ASP A 223 -6.97 -3.14 25.50
C ASP A 223 -7.71 -3.40 24.18
N ASP A 224 -7.44 -2.60 23.13
CA ASP A 224 -8.00 -2.80 21.79
C ASP A 224 -7.23 -3.86 20.98
N ILE A 225 -6.15 -4.41 21.52
CA ILE A 225 -5.19 -5.28 20.82
C ILE A 225 -5.05 -6.60 21.58
N ALA A 226 -5.08 -7.73 20.86
CA ALA A 226 -4.71 -9.01 21.45
C ALA A 226 -3.19 -9.06 21.69
N LEU A 227 -2.78 -8.89 22.94
CA LEU A 227 -1.36 -8.87 23.31
C LEU A 227 -0.76 -10.27 23.34
N PRO A 228 0.54 -10.43 23.03
CA PRO A 228 1.24 -11.69 23.22
C PRO A 228 1.23 -12.10 24.70
N THR A 229 0.92 -13.37 24.96
CA THR A 229 1.03 -13.98 26.30
C THR A 229 2.46 -14.40 26.61
N GLN A 230 3.29 -14.56 25.59
CA GLN A 230 4.72 -14.85 25.69
C GLN A 230 5.49 -14.04 24.64
N ILE A 231 6.60 -13.44 25.07
CA ILE A 231 7.54 -12.75 24.19
C ILE A 231 8.92 -13.41 24.23
N PHE A 232 9.68 -13.25 23.16
CA PHE A 232 11.08 -13.66 23.08
C PHE A 232 11.92 -12.63 22.31
N ASN A 233 13.25 -12.76 22.40
CA ASN A 233 14.18 -11.77 21.85
C ASN A 233 14.69 -12.19 20.46
N ASP A 234 15.58 -13.18 20.41
CA ASP A 234 16.29 -13.56 19.17
C ASP A 234 15.79 -14.87 18.55
N ARG A 235 15.69 -15.93 19.36
CA ARG A 235 15.30 -17.26 18.90
C ARG A 235 14.52 -17.97 19.98
N LEU A 236 13.47 -18.68 19.57
CA LEU A 236 12.68 -19.53 20.45
C LEU A 236 12.43 -20.87 19.74
N GLU A 237 12.83 -21.95 20.39
CA GLU A 237 12.52 -23.31 19.94
C GLU A 237 11.40 -23.88 20.81
N LEU A 238 10.37 -24.41 20.15
CA LEU A 238 9.17 -24.95 20.77
C LEU A 238 8.95 -26.37 20.26
N THR A 239 8.43 -27.23 21.12
CA THR A 239 7.83 -28.50 20.73
C THR A 239 6.38 -28.46 21.16
N ILE A 240 5.47 -28.60 20.20
CA ILE A 240 4.02 -28.59 20.42
C ILE A 240 3.50 -29.92 19.87
N GLY A 241 3.04 -30.79 20.76
CA GLY A 241 2.80 -32.19 20.46
C GLY A 241 4.03 -32.89 19.87
N ASN A 242 3.90 -33.37 18.64
CA ASN A 242 4.93 -34.10 17.90
C ASN A 242 5.79 -33.22 16.96
N GLU A 243 5.52 -31.92 16.90
CA GLU A 243 6.15 -31.00 15.95
C GLU A 243 7.13 -30.04 16.64
N ARG A 244 8.28 -29.80 16.01
CA ARG A 244 9.26 -28.80 16.45
C ARG A 244 9.14 -27.54 15.62
N PHE A 245 9.03 -26.41 16.30
CA PHE A 245 8.97 -25.07 15.70
C PHE A 245 10.18 -24.25 16.15
N ILE A 246 10.82 -23.58 15.21
CA ILE A 246 11.90 -22.63 15.47
C ILE A 246 11.42 -21.26 15.00
N LEU A 247 11.22 -20.35 15.95
CA LEU A 247 10.90 -18.95 15.68
C LEU A 247 12.23 -18.20 15.70
N GLN A 248 12.64 -17.66 14.56
CA GLN A 248 13.89 -16.93 14.42
C GLN A 248 13.61 -15.48 14.07
N HIS A 249 14.00 -14.58 14.97
CA HIS A 249 13.91 -13.15 14.76
C HIS A 249 15.10 -12.66 13.94
N HIS A 250 14.80 -11.80 12.97
CA HIS A 250 15.71 -10.83 12.38
C HIS A 250 14.90 -9.55 12.13
N LYS A 251 15.56 -8.42 11.92
CA LYS A 251 14.82 -7.24 11.45
C LYS A 251 14.63 -7.34 9.94
N GLY A 252 13.48 -6.90 9.44
CA GLY A 252 13.15 -6.98 8.02
C GLY A 252 12.31 -5.80 7.60
N GLU A 253 11.07 -6.06 7.20
CA GLU A 253 10.08 -5.02 7.01
C GLU A 253 9.83 -4.28 8.33
N THR A 254 9.83 -5.03 9.42
CA THR A 254 9.62 -4.53 10.77
C THR A 254 10.79 -4.82 11.70
N ASP A 255 10.80 -4.16 12.87
CA ASP A 255 11.80 -4.33 13.93
C ASP A 255 11.52 -5.54 14.83
N ASP A 256 10.35 -6.17 14.70
CA ASP A 256 9.85 -7.33 15.43
C ASP A 256 9.65 -8.59 14.56
N GLN A 257 10.07 -8.55 13.29
CA GLN A 257 9.80 -9.64 12.33
C GLN A 257 10.46 -10.97 12.70
N LEU A 258 9.76 -12.08 12.50
CA LEU A 258 10.33 -13.42 12.61
C LEU A 258 9.86 -14.32 11.46
N TYR A 259 10.60 -15.39 11.22
CA TYR A 259 10.10 -16.53 10.44
C TYR A 259 9.90 -17.75 11.35
N VAL A 260 9.08 -18.69 10.89
CA VAL A 260 8.80 -19.95 11.61
C VAL A 260 9.32 -21.11 10.77
N TRP A 261 10.22 -21.91 11.33
CA TRP A 261 10.83 -23.07 10.67
C TRP A 261 10.44 -24.38 11.37
N LEU A 262 9.96 -25.35 10.60
CA LEU A 262 9.67 -26.71 11.04
C LEU A 262 10.75 -27.65 10.46
N PRO A 263 11.86 -27.88 11.17
CA PRO A 263 13.02 -28.61 10.63
C PRO A 263 12.70 -30.05 10.22
N ASP A 264 11.85 -30.74 10.98
CA ASP A 264 11.60 -32.16 10.78
C ASP A 264 10.71 -32.41 9.54
N ARG A 265 9.95 -31.40 9.13
CA ARG A 265 9.11 -31.39 7.92
C ARG A 265 9.69 -30.58 6.77
N LYS A 266 10.77 -29.85 7.03
CA LYS A 266 11.37 -28.87 6.12
C LYS A 266 10.38 -27.83 5.57
N ILE A 267 9.50 -27.32 6.42
CA ILE A 267 8.51 -26.30 6.07
C ILE A 267 8.90 -24.96 6.71
N ILE A 268 8.88 -23.88 5.93
CA ILE A 268 9.10 -22.52 6.44
C ILE A 268 7.89 -21.63 6.21
N ALA A 269 7.46 -20.89 7.24
CA ALA A 269 6.60 -19.73 7.09
C ALA A 269 7.45 -18.45 7.16
N THR A 270 7.54 -17.72 6.05
CA THR A 270 8.55 -16.67 5.84
C THR A 270 8.11 -15.27 6.26
N ALA A 271 6.88 -15.13 6.79
CA ALA A 271 6.29 -13.82 7.03
C ALA A 271 6.41 -12.92 5.78
N ASP A 272 6.78 -11.66 6.00
CA ASP A 272 7.00 -10.66 4.96
C ASP A 272 8.42 -10.66 4.39
N TYR A 273 9.31 -11.58 4.79
CA TYR A 273 10.67 -11.62 4.24
C TYR A 273 10.69 -11.89 2.74
N TYR A 274 9.70 -12.61 2.23
CA TYR A 274 9.50 -12.90 0.82
C TYR A 274 8.03 -12.67 0.44
N GLN A 275 7.81 -11.92 -0.64
CA GLN A 275 6.47 -11.54 -1.11
C GLN A 275 6.25 -11.87 -2.61
N GLY A 276 7.23 -12.48 -3.28
CA GLY A 276 7.18 -12.79 -4.72
C GLY A 276 7.42 -11.60 -5.67
N PHE A 277 7.78 -10.44 -5.12
CA PHE A 277 8.19 -9.23 -5.82
C PHE A 277 9.15 -8.44 -4.91
N MET A 278 9.70 -7.31 -5.40
CA MET A 278 10.54 -6.41 -4.60
C MET A 278 9.74 -5.91 -3.37
N PRO A 279 10.03 -6.40 -2.15
CA PRO A 279 9.11 -6.25 -1.03
C PRO A 279 9.16 -4.81 -0.49
N ASN A 280 8.34 -4.53 0.52
CA ASN A 280 8.12 -3.20 1.11
C ASN A 280 9.32 -2.65 1.93
N ALA A 281 10.53 -2.76 1.39
CA ALA A 281 11.78 -2.28 1.96
C ALA A 281 12.08 -0.79 1.67
N GLY A 282 11.29 -0.14 0.81
CA GLY A 282 11.51 1.23 0.35
C GLY A 282 10.38 2.24 0.64
N ASN A 283 9.32 1.88 1.35
CA ASN A 283 8.15 2.75 1.46
C ASN A 283 8.41 4.02 2.29
N GLY A 284 8.55 5.16 1.60
CA GLY A 284 8.82 6.46 2.19
C GLY A 284 7.76 7.01 3.15
N LYS A 285 6.54 6.44 3.18
CA LYS A 285 5.50 6.79 4.14
C LYS A 285 5.69 6.11 5.51
N ARG A 286 6.71 5.25 5.66
CA ARG A 286 6.90 4.38 6.83
C ARG A 286 8.16 4.69 7.64
N VAL A 287 8.19 4.06 8.82
CA VAL A 287 9.40 3.99 9.67
C VAL A 287 10.54 3.25 8.95
N GLN A 288 11.70 3.19 9.60
CA GLN A 288 12.88 2.53 9.05
C GLN A 288 12.58 1.08 8.64
N ARG A 289 13.13 0.67 7.48
CA ARG A 289 13.19 -0.74 7.03
C ARG A 289 14.62 -1.27 7.19
N HIS A 290 14.78 -2.57 7.44
CA HIS A 290 16.04 -3.13 7.93
C HIS A 290 16.74 -4.00 6.90
N VAL A 291 17.07 -3.41 5.74
CA VAL A 291 17.67 -4.12 4.58
C VAL A 291 18.89 -4.96 4.96
N LYS A 292 19.78 -4.47 5.83
CA LYS A 292 20.98 -5.20 6.25
C LYS A 292 20.64 -6.51 6.96
N GLU A 293 19.73 -6.47 7.93
CA GLU A 293 19.30 -7.65 8.69
C GLU A 293 18.43 -8.56 7.83
N TRP A 294 17.65 -7.99 6.92
CA TRP A 294 16.85 -8.74 5.96
C TRP A 294 17.72 -9.63 5.06
N ILE A 295 18.88 -9.13 4.59
CA ILE A 295 19.86 -9.93 3.84
C ILE A 295 20.34 -11.13 4.66
N VAL A 296 20.59 -10.95 5.96
CA VAL A 296 21.01 -12.04 6.85
C VAL A 296 19.90 -13.09 6.95
N ALA A 297 18.66 -12.66 7.19
CA ALA A 297 17.51 -13.55 7.27
C ALA A 297 17.31 -14.37 5.98
N LEU A 298 17.41 -13.73 4.81
CA LEU A 298 17.26 -14.40 3.51
C LEU A 298 18.35 -15.45 3.28
N ARG A 299 19.60 -15.12 3.58
CA ARG A 299 20.71 -16.07 3.45
C ARG A 299 20.58 -17.24 4.42
N GLU A 300 20.16 -16.98 5.67
CA GLU A 300 19.88 -18.03 6.64
C GLU A 300 18.74 -18.94 6.16
N MET A 301 17.62 -18.38 5.70
CA MET A 301 16.49 -19.17 5.18
C MET A 301 16.88 -20.02 3.95
N ALA A 302 17.78 -19.53 3.10
CA ALA A 302 18.32 -20.28 1.95
C ALA A 302 19.15 -21.50 2.37
N GLU A 303 19.78 -21.48 3.55
CA GLU A 303 20.58 -22.58 4.09
C GLU A 303 19.74 -23.65 4.78
N LEU A 304 18.50 -23.35 5.16
CA LEU A 304 17.61 -24.30 5.85
C LEU A 304 17.20 -25.50 4.98
N GLY A 305 17.27 -25.37 3.66
CA GLY A 305 16.90 -26.44 2.72
C GLY A 305 15.40 -26.80 2.77
N ALA A 306 14.55 -25.78 2.81
CA ALA A 306 13.09 -25.94 2.82
C ALA A 306 12.57 -26.69 1.58
N GLU A 307 11.61 -27.58 1.78
CA GLU A 307 10.87 -28.29 0.73
C GLU A 307 9.50 -27.64 0.48
N LEU A 308 9.00 -26.87 1.45
CA LEU A 308 7.78 -26.07 1.33
C LEU A 308 7.97 -24.70 2.00
N MET A 309 7.65 -23.64 1.26
CA MET A 309 7.66 -22.26 1.75
C MET A 309 6.25 -21.69 1.69
N LEU A 310 5.77 -21.18 2.83
CA LEU A 310 4.44 -20.63 3.05
C LEU A 310 4.55 -19.15 3.43
N PRO A 311 4.52 -18.21 2.46
CA PRO A 311 4.69 -16.80 2.75
C PRO A 311 3.39 -16.16 3.27
N ALA A 312 3.53 -15.06 4.01
CA ALA A 312 2.36 -14.26 4.43
C ALA A 312 1.71 -13.53 3.24
N HIS A 313 2.43 -13.38 2.13
CA HIS A 313 1.95 -12.78 0.90
C HIS A 313 2.40 -13.59 -0.32
N GLY A 314 1.54 -13.72 -1.33
CA GLY A 314 1.85 -14.50 -2.53
C GLY A 314 1.64 -16.00 -2.36
N GLU A 315 1.91 -16.76 -3.41
CA GLU A 315 1.73 -18.22 -3.48
C GLU A 315 2.78 -18.98 -2.66
N ALA A 316 2.43 -20.19 -2.21
CA ALA A 316 3.42 -21.12 -1.68
C ALA A 316 4.41 -21.56 -2.76
N LEU A 317 5.64 -21.90 -2.35
CA LEU A 317 6.63 -22.57 -3.21
C LEU A 317 6.91 -23.97 -2.68
N THR A 318 6.98 -24.94 -3.59
CA THR A 318 7.11 -26.38 -3.28
C THR A 318 8.36 -27.03 -3.90
N ASP A 319 9.24 -26.23 -4.51
CA ASP A 319 10.49 -26.69 -5.11
C ASP A 319 11.67 -26.09 -4.35
N THR A 320 12.49 -26.94 -3.72
CA THR A 320 13.63 -26.53 -2.87
C THR A 320 14.63 -25.64 -3.59
N ASN A 321 14.96 -25.95 -4.85
CA ASN A 321 15.92 -25.16 -5.62
C ASN A 321 15.37 -23.77 -5.92
N THR A 322 14.08 -23.69 -6.26
CA THR A 322 13.38 -22.42 -6.47
C THR A 322 13.33 -21.61 -5.17
N ILE A 323 12.94 -22.21 -4.05
CA ILE A 323 12.90 -21.54 -2.74
C ILE A 323 14.28 -20.95 -2.40
N GLN A 324 15.34 -21.78 -2.47
CA GLN A 324 16.69 -21.33 -2.18
C GLN A 324 17.14 -20.22 -3.13
N ARG A 325 16.89 -20.37 -4.43
CA ARG A 325 17.22 -19.37 -5.45
C ARG A 325 16.55 -18.03 -5.15
N GLU A 326 15.24 -18.03 -4.86
CA GLU A 326 14.49 -16.78 -4.63
C GLU A 326 14.99 -16.02 -3.40
N PHE A 327 15.36 -16.73 -2.32
CA PHE A 327 15.97 -16.08 -1.16
C PHE A 327 17.34 -15.46 -1.48
N ILE A 328 18.22 -16.21 -2.16
CA ILE A 328 19.54 -15.70 -2.55
C ILE A 328 19.40 -14.52 -3.51
N LEU A 329 18.49 -14.61 -4.48
CA LEU A 329 18.24 -13.58 -5.47
C LEU A 329 17.83 -12.25 -4.82
N LEU A 330 16.89 -12.29 -3.87
CA LEU A 330 16.47 -11.10 -3.13
C LEU A 330 17.59 -10.58 -2.22
N ALA A 331 18.35 -11.47 -1.57
CA ALA A 331 19.47 -11.09 -0.73
C ALA A 331 20.56 -10.35 -1.52
N ASP A 332 20.88 -10.82 -2.72
CA ASP A 332 21.91 -10.24 -3.57
C ASP A 332 21.45 -8.91 -4.20
N ALA A 333 20.16 -8.78 -4.54
CA ALA A 333 19.58 -7.50 -4.95
C ALA A 333 19.69 -6.46 -3.83
N PHE A 334 19.32 -6.82 -2.61
CA PHE A 334 19.45 -5.95 -1.44
C PHE A 334 20.89 -5.60 -1.11
N GLU A 335 21.81 -6.56 -1.18
CA GLU A 335 23.23 -6.29 -0.92
C GLU A 335 23.83 -5.38 -2.00
N SER A 336 23.42 -5.53 -3.26
CA SER A 336 23.83 -4.62 -4.34
C SER A 336 23.35 -3.19 -4.10
N ILE A 337 22.05 -2.99 -3.82
CA ILE A 337 21.48 -1.67 -3.51
C ILE A 337 22.17 -1.05 -2.30
N ARG A 338 22.35 -1.84 -1.23
CA ARG A 338 23.00 -1.40 0.00
C ARG A 338 24.46 -0.99 -0.24
N THR A 339 25.21 -1.79 -1.00
CA THR A 339 26.62 -1.53 -1.30
C THR A 339 26.77 -0.23 -2.09
N GLN A 340 26.02 -0.06 -3.17
CA GLN A 340 26.03 1.17 -3.97
C GLN A 340 25.68 2.41 -3.13
N ALA A 341 24.66 2.30 -2.25
CA ALA A 341 24.27 3.40 -1.38
C ALA A 341 25.38 3.78 -0.38
N ILE A 342 26.03 2.79 0.24
CA ILE A 342 27.13 3.01 1.18
C ILE A 342 28.37 3.56 0.47
N ASP A 343 28.69 3.06 -0.72
CA ASP A 343 29.81 3.55 -1.51
C ASP A 343 29.61 5.01 -1.92
N GLY A 344 28.39 5.39 -2.33
CA GLY A 344 28.04 6.77 -2.61
C GLY A 344 28.22 7.68 -1.40
N LEU A 345 27.81 7.23 -0.20
CA LEU A 345 28.04 7.97 1.05
C LEU A 345 29.54 8.13 1.35
N ASN A 346 30.32 7.06 1.20
CA ASN A 346 31.76 7.08 1.44
C ASN A 346 32.53 7.97 0.43
N GLN A 347 31.99 8.14 -0.77
CA GLN A 347 32.50 9.07 -1.78
C GLN A 347 32.10 10.53 -1.50
N GLY A 348 31.25 10.79 -0.49
CA GLY A 348 30.75 12.11 -0.18
C GLY A 348 29.73 12.65 -1.18
N LEU A 349 29.07 11.76 -1.93
CA LEU A 349 27.99 12.16 -2.85
C LEU A 349 26.77 12.63 -2.07
N ARG A 350 26.04 13.58 -2.64
CA ARG A 350 24.76 14.02 -2.08
C ARG A 350 23.73 12.92 -2.22
N LYS A 351 22.83 12.76 -1.24
CA LYS A 351 21.89 11.63 -1.17
C LYS A 351 21.02 11.44 -2.41
N ASP A 352 20.59 12.52 -3.06
CA ASP A 352 19.85 12.49 -4.32
C ASP A 352 20.68 11.95 -5.48
N GLN A 353 21.97 12.29 -5.54
CA GLN A 353 22.86 11.72 -6.54
C GLN A 353 23.02 10.21 -6.35
N ILE A 354 23.05 9.76 -5.09
CA ILE A 354 23.17 8.33 -4.76
C ILE A 354 21.92 7.57 -5.18
N PHE A 355 20.73 7.95 -4.69
CA PHE A 355 19.53 7.16 -4.99
C PHE A 355 19.14 7.21 -6.47
N GLN A 356 19.52 8.27 -7.22
CA GLN A 356 19.31 8.36 -8.66
C GLN A 356 20.27 7.50 -9.48
N SER A 357 21.40 7.06 -8.90
CA SER A 357 22.40 6.23 -9.58
C SER A 357 22.23 4.72 -9.33
N ILE A 358 21.27 4.32 -8.50
CA ILE A 358 21.09 2.91 -8.12
C ILE A 358 20.55 2.12 -9.31
N THR A 359 21.28 1.08 -9.71
CA THR A 359 20.82 0.10 -10.69
C THR A 359 21.20 -1.30 -10.24
N LEU A 360 20.35 -2.29 -10.48
CA LEU A 360 20.75 -3.68 -10.27
C LEU A 360 21.72 -4.15 -11.37
N PRO A 361 22.64 -5.08 -11.05
CA PRO A 361 23.42 -5.82 -12.05
C PRO A 361 22.50 -6.46 -13.10
N ASP A 362 22.97 -6.57 -14.35
CA ASP A 362 22.19 -7.09 -15.49
C ASP A 362 21.58 -8.47 -15.22
N GLU A 363 22.30 -9.33 -14.49
CA GLU A 363 21.86 -10.67 -14.08
C GLU A 363 20.67 -10.67 -13.11
N LEU A 364 20.42 -9.57 -12.39
CA LEU A 364 19.29 -9.39 -11.47
C LEU A 364 18.18 -8.51 -12.06
N ALA A 365 18.53 -7.59 -12.97
CA ALA A 365 17.64 -6.54 -13.47
C ALA A 365 16.40 -7.05 -14.24
N HIS A 366 16.45 -8.29 -14.74
CA HIS A 366 15.37 -8.90 -15.53
C HIS A 366 14.54 -9.94 -14.76
N GLU A 367 14.82 -10.12 -13.48
CA GLU A 367 14.15 -11.12 -12.67
C GLU A 367 12.74 -10.70 -12.27
N HIS A 368 11.79 -11.61 -12.48
CA HIS A 368 10.37 -11.38 -12.26
C HIS A 368 10.06 -10.93 -10.82
N THR A 369 10.72 -11.56 -9.83
CA THR A 369 10.51 -11.34 -8.39
C THR A 369 11.27 -10.11 -7.88
N LEU A 370 12.05 -9.43 -8.72
CA LEU A 370 12.74 -8.19 -8.39
C LEU A 370 12.13 -6.97 -9.09
N ARG A 371 11.02 -7.12 -9.83
CA ARG A 371 10.37 -6.00 -10.52
C ARG A 371 9.93 -4.91 -9.54
N GLU A 372 10.11 -3.65 -9.95
CA GLU A 372 9.78 -2.43 -9.19
C GLU A 372 8.26 -2.16 -9.17
N GLN A 373 7.52 -3.14 -8.66
CA GLN A 373 6.07 -3.13 -8.66
C GLN A 373 5.53 -2.30 -7.50
N TYR A 374 5.94 -2.61 -6.27
CA TYR A 374 5.46 -1.95 -5.06
C TYR A 374 6.32 -0.73 -4.68
N VAL A 375 7.63 -0.88 -4.75
CA VAL A 375 8.67 0.15 -4.53
C VAL A 375 9.77 0.00 -5.59
N SER A 376 10.56 1.05 -5.79
CA SER A 376 11.76 1.01 -6.66
C SER A 376 13.03 0.65 -5.90
N TYR A 377 14.11 0.33 -6.63
CA TYR A 377 15.45 0.18 -6.05
C TYR A 377 15.94 1.49 -5.45
N GLU A 378 15.60 2.61 -6.09
CA GLU A 378 15.85 3.95 -5.55
C GLU A 378 15.18 4.12 -4.18
N ASP A 379 13.93 3.67 -4.03
CA ASP A 379 13.17 3.76 -2.78
C ASP A 379 13.80 2.91 -1.66
N VAL A 380 14.24 1.68 -1.98
CA VAL A 380 14.98 0.84 -1.04
C VAL A 380 16.29 1.52 -0.62
N SER A 381 17.01 2.13 -1.55
CA SER A 381 18.25 2.86 -1.23
C SER A 381 18.01 4.05 -0.30
N LYS A 382 16.89 4.79 -0.46
CA LYS A 382 16.52 5.89 0.46
C LYS A 382 16.38 5.39 1.90
N MET A 383 15.86 4.18 2.11
CA MET A 383 15.81 3.55 3.44
C MET A 383 17.20 3.16 3.96
N VAL A 384 18.09 2.67 3.09
CA VAL A 384 19.49 2.43 3.46
C VAL A 384 20.17 3.74 3.88
N LEU A 385 20.03 4.81 3.10
CA LEU A 385 20.60 6.12 3.40
C LEU A 385 20.06 6.69 4.72
N LYS A 386 18.74 6.62 4.94
CA LYS A 386 18.07 7.05 6.19
C LYS A 386 18.63 6.37 7.43
N ARG A 387 19.07 5.11 7.30
CA ARG A 387 19.66 4.37 8.42
C ARG A 387 20.99 4.94 8.88
N TYR A 388 21.83 5.38 7.95
CA TYR A 388 23.20 5.80 8.23
C TYR A 388 23.35 7.32 8.35
N THR A 389 22.32 8.08 7.98
CA THR A 389 22.39 9.54 7.90
C THR A 389 21.18 10.22 8.52
N GLY A 390 21.34 11.46 8.98
CA GLY A 390 20.24 12.27 9.49
C GLY A 390 19.32 12.84 8.39
N TRP A 391 18.41 13.73 8.76
CA TRP A 391 17.49 14.41 7.83
C TRP A 391 18.19 15.35 6.84
N TRP A 392 19.39 15.82 7.17
CA TRP A 392 20.18 16.76 6.38
C TRP A 392 20.60 16.19 5.01
N ASN A 393 20.55 16.97 3.93
CA ASN A 393 20.79 16.50 2.55
C ASN A 393 21.90 17.26 1.79
N ASP A 394 22.81 17.91 2.50
CA ASP A 394 23.98 18.63 1.94
C ASP A 394 23.68 19.82 1.04
N LEU A 395 22.47 20.40 1.14
CA LEU A 395 22.14 21.69 0.53
C LEU A 395 22.06 22.79 1.59
N PRO A 396 23.06 23.70 1.70
CA PRO A 396 23.12 24.75 2.75
C PRO A 396 21.79 25.47 3.03
N SER A 397 21.02 25.78 1.99
CA SER A 397 19.72 26.45 2.10
C SER A 397 18.64 25.62 2.80
N GLN A 398 18.80 24.31 2.91
CA GLN A 398 17.84 23.40 3.53
C GLN A 398 18.13 23.13 5.02
N TRP A 399 19.17 23.75 5.60
CA TRP A 399 19.45 23.59 7.03
C TRP A 399 18.39 24.32 7.86
N THR A 400 17.93 25.45 7.32
CA THR A 400 16.81 26.23 7.84
C THR A 400 16.10 26.85 6.63
N PRO A 401 15.30 26.06 5.90
CA PRO A 401 14.67 26.53 4.68
C PRO A 401 13.61 27.59 4.99
N ALA A 402 13.37 28.49 4.03
CA ALA A 402 12.16 29.31 4.08
C ALA A 402 10.91 28.40 4.01
N PRO A 403 9.74 28.84 4.53
CA PRO A 403 8.49 28.09 4.36
C PRO A 403 8.25 27.74 2.88
N LEU A 404 7.76 26.54 2.59
CA LEU A 404 7.61 26.05 1.22
C LEU A 404 6.66 26.93 0.40
N GLU A 405 5.61 27.46 1.02
CA GLU A 405 4.66 28.39 0.41
C GLU A 405 5.36 29.69 -0.01
N LYS A 406 6.27 30.20 0.82
CA LYS A 406 7.06 31.39 0.50
C LYS A 406 8.03 31.13 -0.65
N GLN A 407 8.65 29.95 -0.67
CA GLN A 407 9.50 29.54 -1.80
C GLN A 407 8.66 29.45 -3.09
N ALA A 408 7.48 28.84 -3.01
CA ALA A 408 6.56 28.67 -4.13
C ALA A 408 6.11 30.01 -4.73
N THR A 409 5.65 30.96 -3.90
CA THR A 409 5.27 32.30 -4.37
C THR A 409 6.45 33.01 -5.05
N ALA A 410 7.65 32.95 -4.46
CA ALA A 410 8.83 33.59 -5.06
C ALA A 410 9.23 32.96 -6.41
N ILE A 411 9.08 31.63 -6.56
CA ILE A 411 9.30 30.93 -7.83
C ILE A 411 8.27 31.36 -8.88
N VAL A 412 6.99 31.41 -8.51
CA VAL A 412 5.90 31.87 -9.40
C VAL A 412 6.15 33.29 -9.88
N ASP A 413 6.54 34.20 -8.98
CA ASP A 413 6.86 35.59 -9.32
C ASP A 413 8.07 35.67 -10.27
N ALA A 414 9.12 34.89 -10.01
CA ALA A 414 10.33 34.86 -10.84
C ALA A 414 10.07 34.34 -12.27
N VAL A 415 9.16 33.37 -12.43
CA VAL A 415 8.73 32.86 -13.74
C VAL A 415 7.77 33.84 -14.46
N GLY A 416 7.20 34.80 -13.71
CA GLY A 416 6.35 35.86 -14.24
C GLY A 416 4.85 35.54 -14.16
N GLY A 417 4.43 34.81 -13.13
CA GLY A 417 3.03 34.56 -12.77
C GLY A 417 2.62 33.08 -12.86
N ILE A 418 1.53 32.74 -12.16
CA ILE A 418 1.04 31.36 -12.01
C ILE A 418 0.70 30.72 -13.37
N GLU A 419 0.11 31.49 -14.28
CA GLU A 419 -0.26 31.05 -15.64
C GLU A 419 0.93 30.55 -16.46
N LYS A 420 2.09 31.18 -16.31
CA LYS A 420 3.31 30.76 -17.00
C LYS A 420 3.83 29.46 -16.42
N LEU A 421 3.81 29.31 -15.10
CA LEU A 421 4.25 28.08 -14.45
C LEU A 421 3.33 26.89 -14.81
N ILE A 422 2.02 27.10 -14.88
CA ILE A 422 1.04 26.13 -15.38
C ILE A 422 1.38 25.73 -16.82
N THR A 423 1.61 26.71 -17.71
CA THR A 423 1.96 26.47 -19.11
C THR A 423 3.26 25.67 -19.24
N MET A 424 4.29 26.03 -18.46
CA MET A 424 5.57 25.32 -18.43
C MET A 424 5.40 23.87 -17.98
N SER A 425 4.64 23.63 -16.91
CA SER A 425 4.35 22.27 -16.42
C SER A 425 3.65 21.43 -17.50
N ARG A 426 2.61 21.97 -18.15
CA ARG A 426 1.91 21.29 -19.26
C ARG A 426 2.82 20.98 -20.45
N SER A 427 3.75 21.88 -20.77
CA SER A 427 4.70 21.68 -21.88
C SER A 427 5.65 20.50 -21.65
N LEU A 428 5.96 20.20 -20.39
CA LEU A 428 6.88 19.12 -19.99
C LEU A 428 6.19 17.77 -19.84
N LYS A 429 4.85 17.72 -19.81
CA LYS A 429 4.04 16.53 -19.55
C LYS A 429 4.50 15.27 -20.33
N HIS A 430 4.95 15.43 -21.56
CA HIS A 430 5.36 14.32 -22.43
C HIS A 430 6.88 14.15 -22.59
N SER A 431 7.67 15.17 -22.25
CA SER A 431 9.13 15.13 -22.40
C SER A 431 9.86 14.86 -21.08
N ASP A 432 9.35 15.40 -19.97
CA ASP A 432 9.90 15.24 -18.63
C ASP A 432 8.77 15.34 -17.60
N ILE A 433 8.10 14.21 -17.37
CA ILE A 433 6.96 14.14 -16.47
C ILE A 433 7.35 14.39 -15.00
N GLN A 434 8.58 14.07 -14.60
CA GLN A 434 9.06 14.29 -13.24
C GLN A 434 9.24 15.78 -12.97
N LEU A 435 9.84 16.52 -13.90
CA LEU A 435 9.97 17.96 -13.77
C LEU A 435 8.60 18.67 -13.89
N ALA A 436 7.70 18.16 -14.73
CA ALA A 436 6.32 18.64 -14.79
C ALA A 436 5.62 18.53 -13.43
N CYS A 437 5.79 17.41 -12.71
CA CYS A 437 5.30 17.24 -11.34
C CYS A 437 5.90 18.30 -10.40
N HIS A 438 7.21 18.54 -10.42
CA HIS A 438 7.81 19.56 -9.56
C HIS A 438 7.26 20.98 -9.81
N PHE A 439 7.03 21.36 -11.07
CA PHE A 439 6.40 22.65 -11.37
C PHE A 439 4.93 22.70 -10.91
N THR A 440 4.25 21.56 -10.98
CA THR A 440 2.88 21.41 -10.46
C THR A 440 2.86 21.60 -8.94
N ASP A 441 3.83 21.02 -8.21
CA ASP A 441 3.96 21.16 -6.76
C ASP A 441 4.16 22.62 -6.36
N TRP A 442 5.04 23.34 -7.07
CA TRP A 442 5.25 24.77 -6.82
C TRP A 442 4.00 25.61 -7.11
N ALA A 443 3.28 25.30 -8.19
CA ALA A 443 2.01 25.97 -8.47
C ALA A 443 0.98 25.71 -7.36
N TRP A 444 0.85 24.46 -6.93
CA TRP A 444 -0.05 24.04 -5.86
C TRP A 444 0.27 24.70 -4.51
N LEU A 445 1.54 24.72 -4.11
CA LEU A 445 1.98 25.34 -2.85
C LEU A 445 1.81 26.86 -2.85
N ALA A 446 1.88 27.50 -4.03
CA ALA A 446 1.70 28.94 -4.16
C ALA A 446 0.22 29.35 -4.10
N ASP A 447 -0.65 28.63 -4.81
CA ASP A 447 -2.09 28.92 -4.84
C ASP A 447 -2.94 27.65 -5.04
N PRO A 448 -3.26 26.91 -3.96
CA PRO A 448 -4.09 25.71 -4.04
C PRO A 448 -5.58 26.03 -4.29
N SER A 449 -5.98 27.30 -4.20
CA SER A 449 -7.36 27.75 -4.48
C SER A 449 -7.60 28.00 -5.96
N HIS A 450 -6.54 28.21 -6.74
CA HIS A 450 -6.63 28.49 -8.18
C HIS A 450 -7.22 27.29 -8.95
N PRO A 451 -8.34 27.46 -9.67
CA PRO A 451 -9.00 26.36 -10.38
C PRO A 451 -8.09 25.65 -11.39
N ASP A 452 -7.29 26.41 -12.16
CA ASP A 452 -6.38 25.81 -13.15
C ASP A 452 -5.20 25.07 -12.52
N VAL A 453 -4.80 25.42 -11.29
CA VAL A 453 -3.77 24.69 -10.54
C VAL A 453 -4.34 23.38 -10.01
N GLN A 454 -5.57 23.38 -9.49
CA GLN A 454 -6.27 22.16 -9.09
C GLN A 454 -6.39 21.19 -10.28
N GLN A 455 -6.76 21.70 -11.46
CA GLN A 455 -6.83 20.88 -12.67
C GLN A 455 -5.46 20.43 -13.16
N LEU A 456 -4.42 21.28 -13.04
CA LEU A 456 -3.04 20.92 -13.37
C LEU A 456 -2.56 19.73 -12.54
N VAL A 457 -2.82 19.73 -11.22
CA VAL A 457 -2.50 18.59 -10.33
C VAL A 457 -3.10 17.31 -10.87
N ILE A 458 -4.40 17.30 -11.18
CA ILE A 458 -5.08 16.10 -11.70
C ILE A 458 -4.47 15.67 -13.03
N ASP A 459 -4.25 16.59 -13.96
CA ASP A 459 -3.78 16.28 -15.32
C ASP A 459 -2.34 15.74 -15.35
N ILE A 460 -1.43 16.37 -14.60
CA ILE A 460 0.00 16.03 -14.60
C ILE A 460 0.22 14.77 -13.78
N TYR A 461 -0.39 14.67 -12.60
CA TYR A 461 -0.22 13.47 -11.77
C TYR A 461 -0.89 12.24 -12.41
N THR A 462 -2.00 12.42 -13.15
CA THR A 462 -2.55 11.34 -13.98
C THR A 462 -1.53 10.84 -15.00
N ALA A 463 -0.84 11.75 -15.70
CA ALA A 463 0.21 11.36 -16.65
C ALA A 463 1.38 10.66 -15.96
N ARG A 464 1.79 11.12 -14.77
CA ARG A 464 2.83 10.47 -13.97
C ARG A 464 2.41 9.07 -13.53
N ILE A 465 1.18 8.87 -13.07
CA ILE A 465 0.67 7.55 -12.69
C ILE A 465 0.64 6.60 -13.89
N LEU A 466 0.22 7.10 -15.06
CA LEU A 466 0.13 6.28 -16.28
C LEU A 466 1.50 5.94 -16.90
N ASP A 467 2.58 6.59 -16.45
CA ASP A 467 3.96 6.17 -16.76
C ASP A 467 4.21 4.74 -16.25
N SER A 468 4.86 3.92 -17.07
CA SER A 468 5.19 2.53 -16.72
C SER A 468 6.23 2.42 -15.60
N LYS A 469 7.00 3.48 -15.33
CA LYS A 469 8.02 3.51 -14.27
C LYS A 469 7.45 3.75 -12.87
N SER A 470 6.22 4.23 -12.76
CA SER A 470 5.61 4.54 -11.45
C SER A 470 5.24 3.28 -10.68
N ASN A 471 5.73 3.16 -9.45
CA ASN A 471 5.40 2.03 -8.56
C ASN A 471 4.15 2.32 -7.71
N THR A 472 3.62 1.30 -7.03
CA THR A 472 2.39 1.43 -6.23
C THR A 472 2.48 2.53 -5.16
N GLN A 473 3.60 2.63 -4.43
CA GLN A 473 3.73 3.64 -3.37
C GLN A 473 3.76 5.06 -3.92
N GLU A 474 4.45 5.27 -5.03
CA GLU A 474 4.50 6.54 -5.73
C GLU A 474 3.09 6.93 -6.23
N ILE A 475 2.37 6.00 -6.85
CA ILE A 475 1.00 6.22 -7.34
C ILE A 475 0.07 6.67 -6.21
N LEU A 476 0.14 6.00 -5.06
CA LEU A 476 -0.68 6.35 -3.89
C LEU A 476 -0.34 7.75 -3.35
N ALA A 477 0.91 8.20 -3.42
CA ALA A 477 1.29 9.55 -3.00
C ALA A 477 0.65 10.63 -3.89
N TYR A 478 0.62 10.42 -5.21
CA TYR A 478 0.00 11.36 -6.14
C TYR A 478 -1.53 11.42 -5.98
N ILE A 479 -2.18 10.27 -5.79
CA ILE A 479 -3.64 10.20 -5.59
C ILE A 479 -4.07 11.00 -4.36
N ASP A 480 -3.26 11.03 -3.29
CA ASP A 480 -3.57 11.78 -2.08
C ASP A 480 -3.78 13.28 -2.37
N LEU A 481 -2.88 13.90 -3.14
CA LEU A 481 -3.00 15.32 -3.50
C LEU A 481 -4.07 15.56 -4.57
N MET A 482 -4.20 14.65 -5.55
CA MET A 482 -5.28 14.73 -6.54
C MET A 482 -6.64 14.74 -5.87
N ALA A 483 -6.82 13.96 -4.80
CA ALA A 483 -8.08 13.91 -4.06
C ALA A 483 -8.37 15.23 -3.33
N ASP A 484 -7.35 15.88 -2.76
CA ASP A 484 -7.51 17.23 -2.17
C ASP A 484 -7.89 18.25 -3.26
N ALA A 485 -7.18 18.25 -4.39
CA ALA A 485 -7.51 19.10 -5.54
C ALA A 485 -8.95 18.90 -6.02
N ARG A 486 -9.39 17.63 -6.17
CA ARG A 486 -10.74 17.29 -6.62
C ARG A 486 -11.81 17.68 -5.60
N ALA A 487 -11.54 17.50 -4.30
CA ALA A 487 -12.43 17.93 -3.23
C ALA A 487 -12.64 19.45 -3.23
N ARG A 488 -11.57 20.23 -3.47
CA ARG A 488 -11.66 21.69 -3.61
C ARG A 488 -12.43 22.11 -4.84
N GLN A 489 -12.23 21.47 -5.99
CA GLN A 489 -13.03 21.73 -7.19
C GLN A 489 -14.54 21.51 -6.91
N ALA A 490 -14.87 20.39 -6.27
CA ALA A 490 -16.26 20.07 -5.92
C ALA A 490 -16.87 21.11 -4.96
N ALA A 491 -16.10 21.62 -3.99
CA ALA A 491 -16.55 22.66 -3.07
C ALA A 491 -16.89 23.96 -3.80
N HIS A 492 -16.04 24.42 -4.72
CA HIS A 492 -16.30 25.62 -5.52
C HIS A 492 -17.52 25.47 -6.44
N SER A 493 -17.70 24.30 -7.06
CA SER A 493 -18.90 24.01 -7.88
C SER A 493 -20.22 24.03 -7.09
N SER A 494 -20.15 23.87 -5.77
CA SER A 494 -21.32 23.79 -4.89
C SER A 494 -21.74 25.13 -4.26
N GLU A 495 -20.91 26.17 -4.37
CA GLU A 495 -21.30 27.52 -3.96
C GLU A 495 -22.43 28.03 -4.87
N PRO A 496 -23.54 28.57 -4.31
CA PRO A 496 -24.59 29.09 -5.15
C PRO A 496 -24.03 30.28 -5.94
N MET A 497 -24.16 30.27 -7.27
CA MET A 497 -23.95 31.45 -8.11
C MET A 497 -24.91 32.56 -7.67
N PHE A 498 -24.53 33.30 -6.64
CA PHE A 498 -25.12 34.57 -6.24
C PHE A 498 -24.05 35.62 -6.40
N THR A 499 -23.96 36.16 -7.61
CA THR A 499 -23.89 37.58 -7.95
C THR A 499 -23.39 37.68 -9.38
N GLN A 500 -24.33 37.82 -10.31
CA GLN A 500 -24.27 38.83 -11.38
C GLN A 500 -25.69 39.09 -11.87
#